data_AF-B8G6S7-F1
#
_entry.id   AF-B8G6S7-F1
#
_cell.length_a   1.000
_cell.length_b   1.000
_cell.length_c   1.000
_cell.angle_alpha   90.00
_cell.angle_beta   90.00
_cell.angle_gamma   90.00
#
_symmetry.space_group_name_H-M   'P 1'
#
loop_
_entity.id
_entity.type
_entity.pdbx_description
1 polymer ?
#
loop_
_entity_poly.entity_id
_entity_poly.type
_entity_poly.pdbx_seq_one_letter_code
_entity_poly.pdbx_strand_id
1 'polypeptide(L)'
;MAKQKFERTKPHVNVGTIGHVDHGKTTLTAAITKVLSLKGAAQFMAYDQIDNAPEERARGITIAIRHVEYQTDKRHYAHVDCPGHADYIKNMITGAAQMDGAILVVSAPDGPMPQTREHILLARQVQVPAIVVFLNKVDMMDDPELLELVELELRELLSKYGFPGDEIPIVRGSARNALESPSKDINAPEYACILELMNAVDEYIPTPQRAVDQPFLMPIEDVFGIKGRGTVVTGRIERGKVKVGDTVEIVGMTDEAPRRTVVTGVEMFQKTLDEGIAGDNVGCLLRGIERNEVERGQVLCAPGSIKPHKKFEAQVYVLKKEEGGRHTPFFSGYRPQFYIRTTDVTGAISLPAGMEMVMPGDNVVMTIELIVPVAIEEGLRFAIREGGRTVGAGVVTKILD
;
A
#
# COMPACT_ATOMS: atom_id res chain seq x y z
N MET A 1 -23.49 -21.32 -8.19
CA MET A 1 -24.26 -20.09 -7.95
C MET A 1 -23.69 -19.00 -8.87
N ALA A 2 -24.53 -18.19 -9.51
CA ALA A 2 -24.03 -17.06 -10.30
C ALA A 2 -23.28 -16.11 -9.35
N LYS A 3 -22.07 -15.69 -9.75
CA LYS A 3 -21.31 -14.70 -8.96
C LYS A 3 -22.09 -13.38 -8.95
N GLN A 4 -22.11 -12.72 -7.80
CA GLN A 4 -22.77 -11.42 -7.67
C GLN A 4 -22.04 -10.38 -8.53
N LYS A 5 -22.79 -9.47 -9.16
CA LYS A 5 -22.23 -8.35 -9.91
C LYS A 5 -21.88 -7.22 -8.94
N PHE A 6 -20.73 -6.58 -9.11
CA PHE A 6 -20.38 -5.40 -8.33
C PHE A 6 -21.12 -4.18 -8.89
N GLU A 7 -21.86 -3.48 -8.02
CA GLU A 7 -22.60 -2.26 -8.39
C GLU A 7 -21.87 -1.02 -7.87
N ARG A 8 -21.44 -0.14 -8.79
CA ARG A 8 -20.76 1.12 -8.46
C ARG A 8 -21.76 2.18 -8.02
N THR A 9 -22.27 2.09 -6.80
CA THR A 9 -23.23 3.08 -6.24
C THR A 9 -22.56 4.24 -5.51
N LYS A 10 -21.31 4.05 -5.05
CA LYS A 10 -20.56 5.00 -4.22
C LYS A 10 -19.14 5.22 -4.76
N PRO A 11 -18.51 6.38 -4.51
CA PRO A 11 -17.09 6.58 -4.83
C PRO A 11 -16.20 5.55 -4.13
N HIS A 12 -15.18 5.05 -4.85
CA HIS A 12 -14.26 4.02 -4.36
C HIS A 12 -12.94 4.63 -3.88
N VAL A 13 -12.57 4.34 -2.64
CA VAL A 13 -11.34 4.82 -1.99
C VAL A 13 -10.55 3.63 -1.43
N ASN A 14 -9.25 3.60 -1.69
CA ASN A 14 -8.35 2.63 -1.09
C ASN A 14 -7.78 3.19 0.19
N VAL A 15 -7.97 2.50 1.29
CA VAL A 15 -7.34 2.85 2.58
C VAL A 15 -6.54 1.68 3.10
N GLY A 16 -5.74 1.90 4.14
CA GLY A 16 -5.07 0.78 4.80
C GLY A 16 -4.44 1.16 6.11
N THR A 17 -4.21 0.16 6.96
CA THR A 17 -3.60 0.34 8.28
C THR A 17 -2.09 0.26 8.18
N ILE A 18 -1.42 1.25 8.76
CA ILE A 18 0.05 1.30 8.91
C ILE A 18 0.39 1.61 10.37
N GLY A 19 1.63 1.30 10.79
CA GLY A 19 2.09 1.53 12.16
C GLY A 19 2.94 0.37 12.67
N HIS A 20 3.51 0.57 13.85
CA HIS A 20 4.41 -0.39 14.50
C HIS A 20 3.75 -1.75 14.76
N VAL A 21 4.58 -2.78 14.93
CA VAL A 21 4.15 -4.10 15.37
C VAL A 21 3.39 -3.98 16.70
N ASP A 22 2.39 -4.84 16.90
CA ASP A 22 1.56 -4.90 18.13
C ASP A 22 0.75 -3.65 18.49
N HIS A 23 0.74 -2.60 17.66
CA HIS A 23 -0.14 -1.43 17.87
C HIS A 23 -1.63 -1.72 17.56
N GLY A 24 -1.95 -2.90 17.00
CA GLY A 24 -3.33 -3.36 16.81
C GLY A 24 -3.96 -3.05 15.45
N LYS A 25 -3.16 -2.99 14.37
CA LYS A 25 -3.64 -2.78 12.99
C LYS A 25 -4.73 -3.78 12.58
N THR A 26 -4.44 -5.07 12.65
CA THR A 26 -5.35 -6.15 12.26
C THR A 26 -6.58 -6.23 13.17
N THR A 27 -6.42 -5.97 14.48
CA THR A 27 -7.55 -5.84 15.42
C THR A 27 -8.48 -4.69 15.02
N LEU A 28 -7.92 -3.54 14.64
CA LEU A 28 -8.70 -2.40 14.16
C LEU A 28 -9.43 -2.74 12.85
N THR A 29 -8.76 -3.38 11.90
CA THR A 29 -9.37 -3.82 10.64
C THR A 29 -10.56 -4.75 10.90
N ALA A 30 -10.40 -5.74 11.79
CA ALA A 30 -11.50 -6.62 12.21
C ALA A 30 -12.64 -5.83 12.90
N ALA A 31 -12.31 -4.89 13.78
CA ALA A 31 -13.29 -4.05 14.47
C ALA A 31 -14.11 -3.19 13.49
N ILE A 32 -13.46 -2.59 12.48
CA ILE A 32 -14.14 -1.81 11.42
C ILE A 32 -15.16 -2.69 10.69
N THR A 33 -14.75 -3.89 10.23
CA THR A 33 -15.70 -4.79 9.54
C THR A 33 -16.85 -5.22 10.45
N LYS A 34 -16.58 -5.49 11.74
CA LYS A 34 -17.62 -5.89 12.70
C LYS A 34 -18.64 -4.77 12.88
N VAL A 35 -18.19 -3.57 13.22
CA VAL A 35 -19.06 -2.42 13.50
C VAL A 35 -19.88 -2.05 12.26
N LEU A 36 -19.25 -1.99 11.07
CA LEU A 36 -19.96 -1.68 9.84
C LEU A 36 -20.90 -2.81 9.37
N SER A 37 -20.61 -4.07 9.72
CA SER A 37 -21.52 -5.19 9.41
C SER A 37 -22.86 -5.10 10.15
N LEU A 38 -22.91 -4.46 11.33
CA LEU A 38 -24.16 -4.20 12.05
C LEU A 38 -25.10 -3.27 11.27
N LYS A 39 -24.56 -2.44 10.36
CA LYS A 39 -25.33 -1.62 9.41
C LYS A 39 -25.61 -2.33 8.06
N GLY A 40 -25.22 -3.59 7.90
CA GLY A 40 -25.22 -4.28 6.61
C GLY A 40 -24.21 -3.72 5.61
N ALA A 41 -23.22 -2.95 6.08
CA ALA A 41 -22.28 -2.19 5.26
C ALA A 41 -20.91 -2.89 5.13
N ALA A 42 -20.76 -4.09 5.67
CA ALA A 42 -19.57 -4.94 5.54
C ALA A 42 -19.94 -6.40 5.78
N GLN A 43 -19.07 -7.31 5.32
CA GLN A 43 -19.03 -8.68 5.83
C GLN A 43 -17.99 -8.72 6.95
N PHE A 44 -18.40 -9.14 8.15
CA PHE A 44 -17.46 -9.25 9.27
C PHE A 44 -16.34 -10.24 8.95
N MET A 45 -15.11 -9.80 9.17
CA MET A 45 -13.92 -10.64 9.12
C MET A 45 -13.24 -10.62 10.49
N ALA A 46 -13.16 -11.80 11.12
CA ALA A 46 -12.48 -11.96 12.39
C ALA A 46 -10.95 -11.86 12.23
N TYR A 47 -10.26 -11.60 13.34
CA TYR A 47 -8.80 -11.45 13.37
C TYR A 47 -8.07 -12.60 12.67
N ASP A 48 -8.45 -13.85 12.98
CA ASP A 48 -7.86 -15.08 12.45
C ASP A 48 -8.21 -15.37 10.98
N GLN A 49 -9.20 -14.64 10.43
CA GLN A 49 -9.56 -14.67 9.02
C GLN A 49 -8.79 -13.65 8.19
N ILE A 50 -8.29 -12.59 8.85
CA ILE A 50 -7.40 -11.59 8.25
C ILE A 50 -5.97 -12.16 8.27
N ASP A 51 -5.46 -12.50 9.47
CA ASP A 51 -4.20 -13.23 9.69
C ASP A 51 -4.44 -14.75 9.54
N ASN A 52 -4.63 -15.20 8.30
CA ASN A 52 -5.05 -16.57 8.02
C ASN A 52 -3.92 -17.52 7.62
N ALA A 53 -2.71 -17.01 7.34
CA ALA A 53 -1.60 -17.87 6.95
C ALA A 53 -1.12 -18.71 8.15
N PRO A 54 -0.73 -19.98 7.95
CA PRO A 54 -0.22 -20.82 9.05
C PRO A 54 0.97 -20.21 9.79
N GLU A 55 1.83 -19.49 9.06
CA GLU A 55 2.99 -18.79 9.64
C GLU A 55 2.58 -17.56 10.47
N GLU A 56 1.57 -16.82 10.03
CA GLU A 56 1.02 -15.66 10.77
C GLU A 56 0.42 -16.11 12.10
N ARG A 57 -0.38 -17.19 12.09
CA ARG A 57 -0.98 -17.76 13.30
C ARG A 57 0.06 -18.29 14.29
N ALA A 58 1.16 -18.85 13.79
CA ALA A 58 2.23 -19.38 14.63
C ALA A 58 3.07 -18.27 15.27
N ARG A 59 3.27 -17.15 14.56
CA ARG A 59 4.11 -16.03 15.02
C ARG A 59 3.34 -14.88 15.67
N GLY A 60 2.02 -14.82 15.50
CA GLY A 60 1.17 -13.73 16.00
C GLY A 60 1.42 -12.38 15.32
N ILE A 61 1.93 -12.38 14.10
CA ILE A 61 2.23 -11.16 13.33
C ILE A 61 1.70 -11.30 11.91
N THR A 62 1.16 -10.21 11.35
CA THR A 62 0.79 -10.10 9.94
C THR A 62 2.04 -10.17 9.06
N ILE A 63 2.01 -10.99 8.02
CA ILE A 63 3.11 -11.23 7.08
C ILE A 63 2.67 -10.79 5.68
N ALA A 64 1.53 -11.29 5.23
CA ALA A 64 0.95 -10.99 3.94
C ALA A 64 0.02 -9.79 4.01
N ILE A 65 -0.12 -9.09 2.89
CA ILE A 65 -1.12 -8.03 2.75
C ILE A 65 -2.50 -8.68 2.67
N ARG A 66 -3.48 -8.14 3.40
CA ARG A 66 -4.86 -8.58 3.28
C ARG A 66 -5.79 -7.47 2.81
N HIS A 67 -6.58 -7.78 1.78
CA HIS A 67 -7.64 -6.90 1.30
C HIS A 67 -8.97 -7.24 1.96
N VAL A 68 -9.62 -6.22 2.49
CA VAL A 68 -10.93 -6.30 3.16
C VAL A 68 -11.87 -5.24 2.55
N GLU A 69 -13.14 -5.58 2.39
CA GLU A 69 -14.16 -4.72 1.78
C GLU A 69 -15.15 -4.25 2.84
N TYR A 70 -15.44 -2.95 2.88
CA TYR A 70 -16.53 -2.36 3.65
C TYR A 70 -16.96 -1.03 3.03
N GLN A 71 -18.08 -0.49 3.48
CA GLN A 71 -18.58 0.81 3.01
C GLN A 71 -19.15 1.62 4.17
N THR A 72 -19.14 2.94 4.00
CA THR A 72 -19.91 3.88 4.82
C THR A 72 -21.12 4.34 4.02
N ASP A 73 -21.92 5.26 4.56
CA ASP A 73 -23.02 5.86 3.80
C ASP A 73 -22.51 6.69 2.62
N LYS A 74 -21.30 7.27 2.73
CA LYS A 74 -20.70 8.15 1.71
C LYS A 74 -19.92 7.38 0.64
N ARG A 75 -19.15 6.35 1.02
CA ARG A 75 -18.10 5.76 0.15
C ARG A 75 -18.00 4.25 0.29
N HIS A 76 -17.38 3.64 -0.72
CA HIS A 76 -16.97 2.24 -0.70
C HIS A 76 -15.44 2.16 -0.51
N TYR A 77 -15.00 1.26 0.36
CA TYR A 77 -13.60 1.11 0.74
C TYR A 77 -13.04 -0.26 0.39
N ALA A 78 -11.85 -0.26 -0.21
CA ALA A 78 -10.94 -1.39 -0.15
C ALA A 78 -9.87 -1.08 0.91
N HIS A 79 -9.79 -1.90 1.94
CA HIS A 79 -8.84 -1.76 3.02
C HIS A 79 -7.68 -2.73 2.82
N VAL A 80 -6.46 -2.21 2.86
CA VAL A 80 -5.20 -2.96 2.79
C VAL A 80 -4.57 -3.05 4.18
N ASP A 81 -4.65 -4.21 4.84
CA ASP A 81 -4.01 -4.42 6.16
C ASP A 81 -2.53 -4.72 5.94
N CYS A 82 -1.65 -3.81 6.36
CA CYS A 82 -0.21 -3.93 6.14
C CYS A 82 0.54 -4.47 7.37
N PRO A 83 1.61 -5.25 7.17
CA PRO A 83 2.43 -5.73 8.27
C PRO A 83 3.23 -4.59 8.93
N GLY A 84 3.46 -4.69 10.24
CA GLY A 84 4.23 -3.71 11.03
C GLY A 84 5.61 -4.17 11.48
N HIS A 85 5.98 -5.42 11.21
CA HIS A 85 7.28 -5.95 11.58
C HIS A 85 8.36 -5.50 10.57
N ALA A 86 9.57 -5.21 11.06
CA ALA A 86 10.65 -4.67 10.22
C ALA A 86 10.99 -5.57 9.02
N ASP A 87 11.00 -6.89 9.24
CA ASP A 87 11.29 -7.88 8.20
C ASP A 87 10.30 -7.86 7.02
N TYR A 88 9.07 -7.38 7.25
CA TYR A 88 7.99 -7.39 6.25
C TYR A 88 7.65 -6.01 5.68
N ILE A 89 8.50 -5.00 5.90
CA ILE A 89 8.32 -3.66 5.33
C ILE A 89 8.17 -3.69 3.80
N LYS A 90 8.74 -4.68 3.11
CA LYS A 90 8.58 -4.84 1.64
C LYS A 90 7.10 -4.91 1.24
N ASN A 91 6.33 -5.67 2.01
CA ASN A 91 4.90 -5.84 1.82
C ASN A 91 4.17 -4.55 2.19
N MET A 92 4.59 -3.87 3.27
CA MET A 92 4.02 -2.56 3.62
C MET A 92 4.20 -1.52 2.51
N ILE A 93 5.38 -1.42 1.88
CA ILE A 93 5.62 -0.50 0.75
C ILE A 93 4.67 -0.79 -0.41
N THR A 94 4.50 -2.07 -0.74
CA THR A 94 3.60 -2.50 -1.82
C THR A 94 2.15 -2.16 -1.50
N GLY A 95 1.71 -2.35 -0.26
CA GLY A 95 0.36 -1.99 0.18
C GLY A 95 0.13 -0.48 0.27
N ALA A 96 1.09 0.28 0.80
CA ALA A 96 1.01 1.73 0.94
C ALA A 96 0.94 2.45 -0.41
N ALA A 97 1.61 1.94 -1.44
CA ALA A 97 1.51 2.46 -2.82
C ALA A 97 0.08 2.36 -3.40
N GLN A 98 -0.79 1.54 -2.79
CA GLN A 98 -2.18 1.39 -3.19
C GLN A 98 -3.13 2.33 -2.45
N MET A 99 -2.67 3.03 -1.41
CA MET A 99 -3.55 3.78 -0.53
C MET A 99 -3.82 5.19 -1.07
N ASP A 100 -5.10 5.53 -1.16
CA ASP A 100 -5.58 6.92 -1.32
C ASP A 100 -5.61 7.67 0.02
N GLY A 101 -5.43 6.95 1.13
CA GLY A 101 -5.12 7.51 2.43
C GLY A 101 -4.83 6.38 3.41
N ALA A 102 -4.03 6.64 4.45
CA ALA A 102 -3.64 5.61 5.42
C ALA A 102 -4.24 5.90 6.80
N ILE A 103 -4.53 4.84 7.53
CA ILE A 103 -4.89 4.86 8.95
C ILE A 103 -3.62 4.50 9.72
N LEU A 104 -2.99 5.50 10.35
CA LEU A 104 -1.83 5.29 11.22
C LEU A 104 -2.31 4.83 12.59
N VAL A 105 -1.99 3.59 12.96
CA VAL A 105 -2.37 2.99 14.23
C VAL A 105 -1.21 3.12 15.22
N VAL A 106 -1.47 3.80 16.34
CA VAL A 106 -0.48 4.04 17.40
C VAL A 106 -1.05 3.58 18.73
N SER A 107 -0.27 2.78 19.47
CA SER A 107 -0.63 2.37 20.82
C SER A 107 -0.41 3.54 21.79
N ALA A 108 -1.43 3.95 22.53
CA ALA A 108 -1.32 5.01 23.53
C ALA A 108 -0.24 4.74 24.59
N PRO A 109 -0.15 3.53 25.20
CA PRO A 109 0.93 3.21 26.15
C PRO A 109 2.35 3.28 25.58
N ASP A 110 2.52 2.94 24.30
CA ASP A 110 3.86 2.82 23.69
C ASP A 110 4.29 4.11 22.97
N GLY A 111 3.34 4.93 22.54
CA GLY A 111 3.59 6.13 21.75
C GLY A 111 4.23 5.83 20.37
N PRO A 112 4.87 6.84 19.74
CA PRO A 112 5.52 6.66 18.45
C PRO A 112 6.77 5.78 18.55
N MET A 113 6.70 4.58 17.99
CA MET A 113 7.82 3.61 17.91
C MET A 113 8.61 3.68 16.59
N PRO A 114 9.79 3.02 16.44
CA PRO A 114 10.65 3.17 15.24
C PRO A 114 9.93 2.94 13.90
N GLN A 115 9.14 1.87 13.79
CA GLN A 115 8.37 1.56 12.59
C GLN A 115 7.23 2.56 12.36
N THR A 116 6.73 3.25 13.38
CA THR A 116 5.80 4.37 13.18
C THR A 116 6.45 5.45 12.33
N ARG A 117 7.70 5.81 12.65
CA ARG A 117 8.49 6.81 11.90
C ARG A 117 8.77 6.33 10.49
N GLU A 118 9.22 5.08 10.36
CA GLU A 118 9.53 4.48 9.06
C GLU A 118 8.29 4.37 8.17
N HIS A 119 7.12 4.03 8.73
CA HIS A 119 5.88 3.93 7.96
C HIS A 119 5.37 5.29 7.51
N ILE A 120 5.44 6.34 8.34
CA ILE A 120 5.09 7.71 7.92
C ILE A 120 6.01 8.16 6.79
N LEU A 121 7.32 7.93 6.94
CA LEU A 121 8.31 8.28 5.93
C LEU A 121 8.02 7.55 4.61
N LEU A 122 7.82 6.24 4.66
CA LEU A 122 7.52 5.43 3.47
C LEU A 122 6.18 5.82 2.82
N ALA A 123 5.14 6.07 3.62
CA ALA A 123 3.85 6.57 3.15
C ALA A 123 4.02 7.88 2.37
N ARG A 124 4.86 8.80 2.87
CA ARG A 124 5.20 10.03 2.14
C ARG A 124 5.92 9.75 0.83
N GLN A 125 6.88 8.82 0.82
CA GLN A 125 7.66 8.50 -0.39
C GLN A 125 6.82 7.83 -1.48
N VAL A 126 5.85 7.00 -1.11
CA VAL A 126 4.87 6.42 -2.03
C VAL A 126 3.66 7.32 -2.28
N GLN A 127 3.71 8.57 -1.82
CA GLN A 127 2.70 9.62 -2.04
C GLN A 127 1.29 9.28 -1.53
N VAL A 128 1.19 8.61 -0.38
CA VAL A 128 -0.09 8.55 0.33
C VAL A 128 -0.53 9.99 0.63
N PRO A 129 -1.68 10.46 0.12
CA PRO A 129 -2.00 11.89 0.10
C PRO A 129 -2.54 12.39 1.44
N ALA A 130 -3.15 11.52 2.25
CA ALA A 130 -3.71 11.86 3.54
C ALA A 130 -3.51 10.72 4.56
N ILE A 131 -3.35 11.08 5.83
CA ILE A 131 -3.26 10.16 6.95
C ILE A 131 -4.33 10.54 7.96
N VAL A 132 -5.04 9.55 8.50
CA VAL A 132 -5.86 9.68 9.72
C VAL A 132 -5.19 8.84 10.80
N VAL A 133 -5.13 9.33 12.04
CA VAL A 133 -4.51 8.60 13.14
C VAL A 133 -5.58 7.96 14.01
N PHE A 134 -5.36 6.69 14.36
CA PHE A 134 -6.11 6.02 15.41
C PHE A 134 -5.17 5.76 16.59
N LEU A 135 -5.36 6.51 17.68
CA LEU A 135 -4.68 6.32 18.94
C LEU A 135 -5.39 5.20 19.70
N ASN A 136 -4.86 3.98 19.57
CA ASN A 136 -5.42 2.73 20.03
C ASN A 136 -5.00 2.41 21.48
N LYS A 137 -5.66 1.43 22.09
CA LYS A 137 -5.38 0.94 23.45
C LYS A 137 -5.50 2.01 24.54
N VAL A 138 -6.39 2.97 24.35
CA VAL A 138 -6.65 4.03 25.34
C VAL A 138 -7.25 3.43 26.63
N ASP A 139 -7.86 2.25 26.55
CA ASP A 139 -8.31 1.47 27.72
C ASP A 139 -7.16 1.01 28.64
N MET A 140 -5.91 1.11 28.19
CA MET A 140 -4.72 0.76 28.97
C MET A 140 -3.97 2.00 29.50
N MET A 141 -4.49 3.21 29.26
CA MET A 141 -3.87 4.47 29.67
C MET A 141 -4.93 5.40 30.26
N ASP A 142 -5.00 5.44 31.59
CA ASP A 142 -6.01 6.22 32.32
C ASP A 142 -5.63 7.69 32.51
N ASP A 143 -4.37 8.07 32.24
CA ASP A 143 -3.84 9.41 32.45
C ASP A 143 -4.07 10.31 31.21
N PRO A 144 -4.94 11.34 31.30
CA PRO A 144 -5.22 12.24 30.19
C PRO A 144 -4.00 13.07 29.75
N GLU A 145 -3.10 13.42 30.67
CA GLU A 145 -1.91 14.23 30.36
C GLU A 145 -0.93 13.45 29.49
N LEU A 146 -0.76 12.14 29.76
CA LEU A 146 0.07 11.27 28.94
C LEU A 146 -0.53 11.07 27.54
N LEU A 147 -1.85 10.95 27.42
CA LEU A 147 -2.52 10.87 26.11
C LEU A 147 -2.29 12.12 25.28
N GLU A 148 -2.42 13.31 25.89
CA GLU A 148 -2.16 14.58 25.22
C GLU A 148 -0.69 14.72 24.79
N LEU A 149 0.24 14.25 25.63
CA LEU A 149 1.66 14.23 25.28
C LEU A 149 1.94 13.33 24.07
N VAL A 150 1.38 12.11 24.04
CA VAL A 150 1.54 11.20 22.91
C VAL A 150 0.95 11.79 21.63
N GLU A 151 -0.19 12.48 21.71
CA GLU A 151 -0.75 13.18 20.56
C GLU A 151 0.16 14.30 20.06
N LEU A 152 0.71 15.11 20.97
CA LEU A 152 1.65 16.17 20.60
C LEU A 152 2.87 15.60 19.86
N GLU A 153 3.48 14.53 20.40
CA GLU A 153 4.61 13.85 19.76
C GLU A 153 4.23 13.29 18.36
N LEU A 154 3.01 12.78 18.19
CA LEU A 154 2.53 12.30 16.90
C LEU A 154 2.35 13.42 15.89
N ARG A 155 1.81 14.57 16.31
CA ARG A 155 1.66 15.75 15.44
C ARG A 155 3.02 16.26 14.98
N GLU A 156 3.96 16.41 15.91
CA GLU A 156 5.34 16.80 15.59
C GLU A 156 6.00 15.82 14.61
N LEU A 157 5.80 14.51 14.81
CA LEU A 157 6.36 13.48 13.95
C LEU A 157 5.77 13.53 12.53
N LEU A 158 4.45 13.71 12.40
CA LEU A 158 3.77 13.86 11.11
C LEU A 158 4.26 15.12 10.39
N SER A 159 4.34 16.25 11.10
CA SER A 159 4.88 17.52 10.59
C SER A 159 6.32 17.39 10.12
N LYS A 160 7.17 16.69 10.89
CA LYS A 160 8.57 16.43 10.54
C LYS A 160 8.71 15.70 9.20
N TYR A 161 7.78 14.81 8.85
CA TYR A 161 7.81 14.06 7.59
C TYR A 161 6.92 14.67 6.49
N GLY A 162 6.48 15.91 6.67
CA GLY A 162 5.81 16.69 5.63
C GLY A 162 4.32 16.39 5.46
N PHE A 163 3.68 15.83 6.48
CA PHE A 163 2.22 15.79 6.61
C PHE A 163 1.74 16.96 7.49
N PRO A 164 0.50 17.45 7.33
CA PRO A 164 -0.02 18.55 8.14
C PRO A 164 -0.44 18.05 9.53
N GLY A 165 0.55 17.82 10.41
CA GLY A 165 0.34 17.16 11.71
C GLY A 165 -0.71 17.83 12.59
N ASP A 166 -0.86 19.15 12.54
CA ASP A 166 -1.85 19.90 13.32
C ASP A 166 -3.28 19.76 12.79
N GLU A 167 -3.45 19.43 11.51
CA GLU A 167 -4.77 19.29 10.86
C GLU A 167 -5.26 17.84 10.81
N ILE A 168 -4.34 16.88 10.95
CA ILE A 168 -4.68 15.46 10.87
C ILE A 168 -5.62 15.08 12.03
N PRO A 169 -6.77 14.43 11.74
CA PRO A 169 -7.64 13.89 12.76
C PRO A 169 -6.94 12.77 13.53
N ILE A 170 -6.99 12.87 14.86
CA ILE A 170 -6.55 11.81 15.77
C ILE A 170 -7.79 11.32 16.52
N VAL A 171 -8.17 10.08 16.30
CA VAL A 171 -9.30 9.44 16.98
C VAL A 171 -8.78 8.51 18.06
N ARG A 172 -9.26 8.72 19.29
CA ARG A 172 -8.87 7.93 20.47
C ARG A 172 -9.82 6.74 20.64
N GLY A 173 -9.29 5.55 20.95
CA GLY A 173 -10.16 4.43 21.25
C GLY A 173 -9.48 3.12 21.58
N SER A 174 -10.31 2.08 21.66
CA SER A 174 -9.89 0.69 21.85
C SER A 174 -10.51 -0.18 20.76
N ALA A 175 -9.69 -0.56 19.78
CA ALA A 175 -10.11 -1.50 18.75
C ALA A 175 -10.52 -2.86 19.35
N ARG A 176 -9.86 -3.27 20.43
CA ARG A 176 -10.15 -4.52 21.12
C ARG A 176 -11.53 -4.50 21.77
N ASN A 177 -11.87 -3.45 22.52
CA ASN A 177 -13.18 -3.36 23.18
C ASN A 177 -14.32 -3.30 22.15
N ALA A 178 -14.12 -2.59 21.03
CA ALA A 178 -15.08 -2.62 19.92
C ALA A 178 -15.20 -4.04 19.31
N LEU A 179 -14.09 -4.75 19.11
CA LEU A 179 -14.11 -6.10 18.56
C LEU A 179 -14.70 -7.15 19.50
N GLU A 180 -14.50 -7.02 20.81
CA GLU A 180 -14.96 -7.98 21.83
C GLU A 180 -16.37 -7.69 22.35
N SER A 181 -16.87 -6.45 22.20
CA SER A 181 -18.18 -6.06 22.73
C SER A 181 -19.30 -6.98 22.22
N PRO A 182 -20.13 -7.57 23.11
CA PRO A 182 -21.22 -8.47 22.73
C PRO A 182 -22.46 -7.74 22.22
N SER A 183 -22.43 -6.40 22.25
CA SER A 183 -23.56 -5.58 21.82
C SER A 183 -23.91 -5.83 20.35
N LYS A 184 -25.19 -5.67 20.03
CA LYS A 184 -25.68 -5.61 18.65
C LYS A 184 -26.23 -4.23 18.29
N ASP A 185 -26.26 -3.32 19.27
CA ASP A 185 -26.62 -1.93 19.04
C ASP A 185 -25.41 -1.17 18.51
N ILE A 186 -25.55 -0.62 17.31
CA ILE A 186 -24.53 0.20 16.67
C ILE A 186 -24.16 1.44 17.50
N ASN A 187 -25.05 1.89 18.38
CA ASN A 187 -24.85 3.07 19.24
C ASN A 187 -24.21 2.73 20.58
N ALA A 188 -23.76 1.48 20.80
CA ALA A 188 -23.04 1.12 22.00
C ALA A 188 -21.76 1.96 22.15
N PRO A 189 -21.42 2.45 23.36
CA PRO A 189 -20.28 3.35 23.57
C PRO A 189 -18.95 2.79 23.04
N GLU A 190 -18.77 1.47 23.08
CA GLU A 190 -17.55 0.80 22.61
C GLU A 190 -17.35 0.91 21.09
N TYR A 191 -18.41 1.19 20.32
CA TYR A 191 -18.34 1.35 18.86
C TYR A 191 -18.15 2.80 18.42
N ALA A 192 -18.30 3.77 19.34
CA ALA A 192 -18.25 5.20 19.02
C ALA A 192 -16.92 5.58 18.35
N CYS A 193 -15.79 5.08 18.85
CA CYS A 193 -14.46 5.37 18.30
C CYS A 193 -14.27 4.82 16.88
N ILE A 194 -14.89 3.69 16.53
CA ILE A 194 -14.82 3.13 15.17
C ILE A 194 -15.68 3.94 14.22
N LEU A 195 -16.87 4.37 14.66
CA LEU A 195 -17.74 5.24 13.86
C LEU A 195 -17.11 6.62 13.63
N GLU A 196 -16.51 7.19 14.68
CA GLU A 196 -15.76 8.45 14.61
C GLU A 196 -14.57 8.34 13.66
N LEU A 197 -13.77 7.27 13.75
CA LEU A 197 -12.68 7.00 12.82
C LEU A 197 -13.18 6.95 11.38
N MET A 198 -14.27 6.23 11.11
CA MET A 198 -14.81 6.13 9.75
C MET A 198 -15.38 7.45 9.24
N ASN A 199 -15.94 8.28 10.11
CA ASN A 199 -16.36 9.64 9.76
C ASN A 199 -15.14 10.51 9.42
N ALA A 200 -14.07 10.45 10.23
CA ALA A 200 -12.83 11.17 9.96
C ALA A 200 -12.19 10.73 8.64
N VAL A 201 -12.21 9.43 8.34
CA VAL A 201 -11.76 8.87 7.05
C VAL A 201 -12.62 9.39 5.88
N ASP A 202 -13.95 9.40 6.03
CA ASP A 202 -14.87 9.93 5.03
C ASP A 202 -14.65 11.43 4.74
N GLU A 203 -14.28 12.22 5.74
CA GLU A 203 -14.19 13.68 5.63
C GLU A 203 -12.78 14.16 5.26
N TYR A 204 -11.75 13.55 5.84
CA TYR A 204 -10.37 14.01 5.71
C TYR A 204 -9.65 13.39 4.51
N ILE A 205 -9.86 12.09 4.23
CA ILE A 205 -9.24 11.44 3.07
C ILE A 205 -10.00 11.90 1.82
N PRO A 206 -9.35 12.55 0.84
CA PRO A 206 -10.04 13.03 -0.35
C PRO A 206 -10.48 11.86 -1.22
N THR A 207 -11.59 12.03 -1.94
CA THR A 207 -11.89 11.12 -3.05
C THR A 207 -10.90 11.40 -4.18
N PRO A 208 -10.07 10.43 -4.56
CA PRO A 208 -9.01 10.64 -5.54
C PRO A 208 -9.60 10.89 -6.94
N GLN A 209 -9.01 11.84 -7.66
CA GLN A 209 -9.27 11.98 -9.10
C GLN A 209 -8.58 10.84 -9.84
N ARG A 210 -9.38 9.98 -10.47
CA ARG A 210 -8.89 8.80 -11.16
C ARG A 210 -8.53 9.14 -12.60
N ALA A 211 -7.34 8.73 -13.04
CA ALA A 211 -6.85 8.91 -14.40
C ALA A 211 -7.49 7.92 -15.39
N VAL A 212 -8.83 7.87 -15.43
CA VAL A 212 -9.59 6.85 -16.17
C VAL A 212 -9.52 7.01 -17.69
N ASP A 213 -9.16 8.20 -18.18
CA ASP A 213 -9.05 8.51 -19.61
C ASP A 213 -7.62 8.29 -20.16
N GLN A 214 -6.68 7.86 -19.30
CA GLN A 214 -5.33 7.48 -19.72
C GLN A 214 -5.26 6.02 -20.18
N PRO A 215 -4.20 5.61 -20.89
CA PRO A 215 -4.00 4.20 -21.24
C PRO A 215 -3.96 3.30 -20.00
N PHE A 216 -4.61 2.13 -20.09
CA PHE A 216 -4.67 1.16 -18.99
C PHE A 216 -3.28 0.80 -18.48
N LEU A 217 -3.10 0.82 -17.15
CA LEU A 217 -1.93 0.29 -16.46
C LEU A 217 -2.35 -0.24 -15.09
N MET A 218 -1.97 -1.47 -14.80
CA MET A 218 -2.22 -2.16 -13.53
C MET A 218 -0.96 -2.93 -13.12
N PRO A 219 -0.25 -2.51 -12.06
CA PRO A 219 0.88 -3.29 -11.53
C PRO A 219 0.40 -4.61 -10.96
N ILE A 220 1.12 -5.69 -11.26
CA ILE A 220 0.78 -7.04 -10.79
C ILE A 220 1.35 -7.25 -9.40
N GLU A 221 0.46 -7.54 -8.46
CA GLU A 221 0.79 -7.79 -7.06
C GLU A 221 0.88 -9.29 -6.75
N ASP A 222 -0.07 -10.08 -7.26
CA ASP A 222 -0.11 -11.53 -7.02
C ASP A 222 -0.69 -12.28 -8.24
N VAL A 223 -0.38 -13.58 -8.30
CA VAL A 223 -0.72 -14.47 -9.41
C VAL A 223 -1.30 -15.79 -8.90
N PHE A 224 -2.55 -16.03 -9.26
CA PHE A 224 -3.32 -17.21 -8.87
C PHE A 224 -3.64 -18.07 -10.09
N GLY A 225 -3.43 -19.39 -9.97
CA GLY A 225 -3.95 -20.36 -10.93
C GLY A 225 -5.35 -20.82 -10.51
N ILE A 226 -6.36 -20.62 -11.36
CA ILE A 226 -7.70 -21.17 -11.15
C ILE A 226 -7.87 -22.42 -12.02
N LYS A 227 -7.96 -23.58 -11.37
CA LYS A 227 -8.17 -24.87 -12.04
C LYS A 227 -9.39 -24.80 -12.97
N GLY A 228 -9.16 -25.03 -14.27
CA GLY A 228 -10.20 -25.03 -15.30
C GLY A 228 -10.67 -23.65 -15.78
N ARG A 229 -10.13 -22.53 -15.27
CA ARG A 229 -10.41 -21.17 -15.78
C ARG A 229 -9.18 -20.49 -16.39
N GLY A 230 -7.99 -20.67 -15.80
CA GLY A 230 -6.75 -20.03 -16.25
C GLY A 230 -6.06 -19.25 -15.13
N THR A 231 -5.17 -18.34 -15.53
CA THR A 231 -4.34 -17.53 -14.61
C THR A 231 -5.01 -16.19 -14.33
N VAL A 232 -5.16 -15.86 -13.04
CA VAL A 232 -5.65 -14.57 -12.57
C VAL A 232 -4.50 -13.80 -11.98
N VAL A 233 -4.33 -12.56 -12.42
CA VAL A 233 -3.39 -11.62 -11.82
C VAL A 233 -4.16 -10.55 -11.08
N THR A 234 -3.71 -10.19 -9.88
CA THR A 234 -4.36 -9.17 -9.05
C THR A 234 -3.52 -7.92 -8.97
N GLY A 235 -4.21 -6.79 -8.83
CA GLY A 235 -3.57 -5.50 -8.55
C GLY A 235 -4.56 -4.35 -8.57
N ARG A 236 -4.07 -3.20 -8.13
CA ARG A 236 -4.78 -1.92 -8.24
C ARG A 236 -4.58 -1.34 -9.62
N ILE A 237 -5.67 -0.99 -10.31
CA ILE A 237 -5.56 -0.27 -11.59
C ILE A 237 -5.03 1.15 -11.29
N GLU A 238 -3.84 1.47 -11.78
CA GLU A 238 -3.20 2.77 -11.55
C GLU A 238 -3.85 3.85 -12.41
N ARG A 239 -4.10 3.53 -13.69
CA ARG A 239 -4.71 4.44 -14.66
C ARG A 239 -5.48 3.68 -15.74
N GLY A 240 -6.37 4.39 -16.42
CA GLY A 240 -7.21 3.87 -17.49
C GLY A 240 -8.33 2.95 -17.03
N LYS A 241 -8.79 2.10 -17.94
CA LYS A 241 -9.87 1.12 -17.74
C LYS A 241 -9.53 -0.18 -18.45
N VAL A 242 -10.12 -1.28 -17.98
CA VAL A 242 -10.02 -2.60 -18.62
C VAL A 242 -11.36 -3.29 -18.64
N LYS A 243 -11.72 -3.88 -19.77
CA LYS A 243 -12.96 -4.62 -19.98
C LYS A 243 -12.68 -6.05 -20.35
N VAL A 244 -13.66 -6.91 -20.11
CA VAL A 244 -13.65 -8.26 -20.66
C VAL A 244 -13.63 -8.18 -22.19
N GLY A 245 -12.65 -8.82 -22.81
CA GLY A 245 -12.39 -8.77 -24.25
C GLY A 245 -11.23 -7.86 -24.65
N ASP A 246 -10.76 -6.99 -23.77
CA ASP A 246 -9.64 -6.10 -24.08
C ASP A 246 -8.34 -6.88 -24.27
N THR A 247 -7.56 -6.45 -25.26
CA THR A 247 -6.19 -6.93 -25.46
C THR A 247 -5.25 -6.10 -24.60
N VAL A 248 -4.38 -6.76 -23.84
CA VAL A 248 -3.41 -6.15 -22.92
C VAL A 248 -2.02 -6.74 -23.14
N GLU A 249 -0.99 -6.03 -22.71
CA GLU A 249 0.40 -6.49 -22.70
C GLU A 249 0.89 -6.72 -21.26
N ILE A 250 1.63 -7.80 -21.06
CA ILE A 250 2.40 -8.09 -19.83
C ILE A 250 3.83 -7.56 -20.07
N VAL A 251 4.28 -6.63 -19.22
CA VAL A 251 5.54 -5.90 -19.39
C VAL A 251 6.39 -5.96 -18.12
N GLY A 252 7.70 -6.18 -18.30
CA GLY A 252 8.72 -6.14 -17.23
C GLY A 252 9.24 -7.51 -16.81
N MET A 253 10.28 -7.52 -15.99
CA MET A 253 10.94 -8.68 -15.37
C MET A 253 11.68 -9.64 -16.30
N THR A 254 11.48 -9.54 -17.62
CA THR A 254 12.13 -10.38 -18.63
C THR A 254 12.65 -9.54 -19.79
N ASP A 255 13.74 -10.00 -20.42
CA ASP A 255 14.29 -9.42 -21.66
C ASP A 255 13.48 -9.81 -22.92
N GLU A 256 12.49 -10.69 -22.77
CA GLU A 256 11.57 -11.04 -23.83
C GLU A 256 10.66 -9.86 -24.21
N ALA A 257 10.19 -9.85 -25.46
CA ALA A 257 9.22 -8.86 -25.92
C ALA A 257 7.91 -8.94 -25.11
N PRO A 258 7.21 -7.81 -24.89
CA PRO A 258 5.92 -7.79 -24.22
C PRO A 258 4.95 -8.82 -24.78
N ARG A 259 4.38 -9.64 -23.90
CA ARG A 259 3.43 -10.69 -24.30
C ARG A 259 2.03 -10.13 -24.36
N ARG A 260 1.33 -10.35 -25.48
CA ARG A 260 -0.07 -9.97 -25.65
C ARG A 260 -0.99 -11.07 -25.18
N THR A 261 -2.04 -10.68 -24.46
CA THR A 261 -3.13 -11.57 -24.05
C THR A 261 -4.46 -10.82 -24.06
N VAL A 262 -5.55 -11.54 -23.85
CA VAL A 262 -6.90 -11.00 -23.77
C VAL A 262 -7.43 -11.20 -22.36
N VAL A 263 -7.99 -10.13 -21.78
CA VAL A 263 -8.68 -10.21 -20.50
C VAL A 263 -10.03 -10.89 -20.70
N THR A 264 -10.26 -12.00 -20.00
CA THR A 264 -11.48 -12.83 -20.13
C THR A 264 -12.41 -12.75 -18.93
N GLY A 265 -11.98 -12.06 -17.87
CA GLY A 265 -12.77 -11.80 -16.69
C GLY A 265 -12.12 -10.69 -15.87
N VAL A 266 -12.95 -9.83 -15.30
CA VAL A 266 -12.53 -8.82 -14.31
C VAL A 266 -13.41 -9.02 -13.08
N GLU A 267 -12.78 -9.23 -11.94
CA GLU A 267 -13.47 -9.48 -10.68
C GLU A 267 -12.90 -8.59 -9.57
N MET A 268 -13.74 -8.14 -8.64
CA MET A 268 -13.35 -7.39 -7.44
C MET A 268 -14.07 -8.00 -6.25
N PHE A 269 -13.34 -8.42 -5.21
CA PHE A 269 -13.92 -9.08 -4.03
C PHE A 269 -14.88 -10.26 -4.36
N GLN A 270 -14.47 -11.12 -5.29
CA GLN A 270 -15.27 -12.27 -5.79
C GLN A 270 -16.57 -11.90 -6.52
N LYS A 271 -16.78 -10.61 -6.80
CA LYS A 271 -17.90 -10.09 -7.60
C LYS A 271 -17.42 -9.76 -9.00
N THR A 272 -18.25 -10.02 -10.01
CA THR A 272 -17.89 -9.74 -11.42
C THR A 272 -18.09 -8.27 -11.76
N LEU A 273 -17.17 -7.71 -12.54
CA LEU A 273 -17.21 -6.36 -13.09
C LEU A 273 -17.36 -6.42 -14.62
N ASP A 274 -18.16 -5.52 -15.19
CA ASP A 274 -18.20 -5.32 -16.65
C ASP A 274 -16.94 -4.57 -17.12
N GLU A 275 -16.48 -3.62 -16.30
CA GLU A 275 -15.26 -2.84 -16.50
C GLU A 275 -14.57 -2.57 -15.15
N GLY A 276 -13.25 -2.73 -15.12
CA GLY A 276 -12.38 -2.21 -14.08
C GLY A 276 -11.90 -0.81 -14.46
N ILE A 277 -11.83 0.10 -13.51
CA ILE A 277 -11.36 1.47 -13.70
C ILE A 277 -10.23 1.80 -12.73
N ALA A 278 -9.44 2.82 -13.04
CA ALA A 278 -8.39 3.32 -12.16
C ALA A 278 -8.89 3.49 -10.71
N GLY A 279 -8.16 2.90 -9.78
CA GLY A 279 -8.47 2.83 -8.36
C GLY A 279 -9.03 1.51 -7.87
N ASP A 280 -9.59 0.66 -8.72
CA ASP A 280 -10.12 -0.62 -8.28
C ASP A 280 -9.00 -1.63 -8.00
N ASN A 281 -9.17 -2.43 -6.93
CA ASN A 281 -8.40 -3.65 -6.72
C ASN A 281 -9.11 -4.81 -7.40
N VAL A 282 -8.58 -5.27 -8.53
CA VAL A 282 -9.22 -6.29 -9.36
C VAL A 282 -8.35 -7.52 -9.54
N GLY A 283 -8.98 -8.65 -9.79
CA GLY A 283 -8.38 -9.82 -10.42
C GLY A 283 -8.74 -9.85 -11.91
N CYS A 284 -7.74 -9.88 -12.78
CA CYS A 284 -7.89 -10.03 -14.22
C CYS A 284 -7.56 -11.46 -14.65
N LEU A 285 -8.52 -12.18 -15.25
CA LEU A 285 -8.32 -13.51 -15.81
C LEU A 285 -7.74 -13.41 -17.22
N LEU A 286 -6.55 -13.98 -17.42
CA LEU A 286 -5.79 -13.87 -18.68
C LEU A 286 -5.94 -15.12 -19.55
N ARG A 287 -6.17 -14.92 -20.85
CA ARG A 287 -6.31 -16.02 -21.81
C ARG A 287 -4.96 -16.59 -22.20
N GLY A 288 -4.80 -17.90 -22.06
CA GLY A 288 -3.65 -18.63 -22.60
C GLY A 288 -2.32 -18.24 -21.96
N ILE A 289 -2.36 -17.72 -20.73
CA ILE A 289 -1.18 -17.43 -19.91
C ILE A 289 -1.15 -18.45 -18.78
N GLU A 290 -0.06 -19.18 -18.66
CA GLU A 290 0.21 -20.08 -17.53
C GLU A 290 0.77 -19.29 -16.33
N ARG A 291 0.64 -19.87 -15.13
CA ARG A 291 1.03 -19.19 -13.88
C ARG A 291 2.53 -18.86 -13.82
N ASN A 292 3.38 -19.64 -14.47
CA ASN A 292 4.83 -19.44 -14.55
C ASN A 292 5.25 -18.44 -15.63
N GLU A 293 4.31 -17.94 -16.44
CA GLU A 293 4.58 -16.98 -17.53
C GLU A 293 4.28 -15.54 -17.12
N VAL A 294 3.78 -15.33 -15.90
CA VAL A 294 3.47 -14.04 -15.33
C VAL A 294 3.84 -14.03 -13.86
N GLU A 295 4.41 -12.94 -13.39
CA GLU A 295 4.90 -12.81 -12.02
C GLU A 295 4.65 -11.43 -11.43
N ARG A 296 4.76 -11.34 -10.10
CA ARG A 296 4.74 -10.09 -9.36
C ARG A 296 5.86 -9.17 -9.84
N GLY A 297 5.58 -7.87 -9.92
CA GLY A 297 6.53 -6.87 -10.39
C GLY A 297 6.47 -6.60 -11.89
N GLN A 298 5.70 -7.40 -12.65
CA GLN A 298 5.27 -7.02 -13.99
C GLN A 298 4.07 -6.06 -13.94
N VAL A 299 3.71 -5.48 -15.08
CA VAL A 299 2.48 -4.68 -15.23
C VAL A 299 1.61 -5.26 -16.34
N LEU A 300 0.29 -5.21 -16.15
CA LEU A 300 -0.65 -5.24 -17.27
C LEU A 300 -0.85 -3.84 -17.81
N CYS A 301 -0.81 -3.67 -19.12
CA CYS A 301 -1.00 -2.36 -19.73
C CYS A 301 -1.74 -2.41 -21.07
N ALA A 302 -2.23 -1.26 -21.52
CA ALA A 302 -2.70 -1.11 -22.89
C ALA A 302 -1.53 -1.37 -23.87
N PRO A 303 -1.74 -2.06 -25.00
CA PRO A 303 -0.66 -2.44 -25.89
C PRO A 303 0.19 -1.26 -26.36
N GLY A 304 1.51 -1.35 -26.20
CA GLY A 304 2.48 -0.32 -26.59
C GLY A 304 2.46 0.96 -25.74
N SER A 305 1.69 1.01 -24.65
CA SER A 305 1.54 2.22 -23.83
C SER A 305 2.68 2.46 -22.84
N ILE A 306 3.41 1.42 -22.46
CA ILE A 306 4.60 1.50 -21.60
C ILE A 306 5.66 0.52 -22.10
N LYS A 307 6.92 0.90 -21.98
CA LYS A 307 8.07 0.08 -22.36
C LYS A 307 8.88 -0.29 -21.12
N PRO A 308 9.52 -1.47 -21.12
CA PRO A 308 10.41 -1.84 -20.03
C PRO A 308 11.80 -1.26 -20.27
N HIS A 309 12.43 -0.73 -19.22
CA HIS A 309 13.72 -0.05 -19.25
C HIS A 309 14.65 -0.62 -18.18
N LYS A 310 15.96 -0.65 -18.43
CA LYS A 310 16.98 -1.02 -17.42
C LYS A 310 17.71 0.20 -16.91
N LYS A 311 17.89 1.23 -17.74
CA LYS A 311 18.78 2.34 -17.44
C LYS A 311 18.05 3.67 -17.40
N PHE A 312 18.19 4.38 -16.27
CA PHE A 312 17.55 5.68 -16.07
C PHE A 312 18.37 6.59 -15.16
N GLU A 313 18.13 7.89 -15.26
CA GLU A 313 18.59 8.88 -14.28
C GLU A 313 17.47 9.14 -13.27
N ALA A 314 17.87 9.38 -12.02
CA ALA A 314 16.95 9.73 -10.97
C ALA A 314 17.53 10.76 -10.02
N GLN A 315 16.66 11.63 -9.50
CA GLN A 315 16.94 12.45 -8.33
C GLN A 315 16.61 11.62 -7.09
N VAL A 316 17.59 11.43 -6.21
CA VAL A 316 17.49 10.58 -5.02
C VAL A 316 17.87 11.35 -3.77
N TYR A 317 17.00 11.28 -2.76
CA TYR A 317 17.32 11.64 -1.38
C TYR A 317 17.85 10.41 -0.64
N VAL A 318 19.02 10.51 -0.02
CA VAL A 318 19.60 9.44 0.79
C VAL A 318 19.23 9.65 2.26
N LEU A 319 18.61 8.65 2.88
CA LEU A 319 18.09 8.78 4.24
C LEU A 319 19.24 8.78 5.27
N LYS A 320 19.12 9.66 6.27
CA LYS A 320 20.02 9.74 7.43
C LYS A 320 19.81 8.58 8.39
N LYS A 321 20.78 8.37 9.28
CA LYS A 321 20.69 7.41 10.40
C LYS A 321 19.42 7.61 11.22
N GLU A 322 19.09 8.87 11.54
CA GLU A 322 17.96 9.24 12.40
C GLU A 322 16.61 8.99 11.71
N GLU A 323 16.62 8.79 10.40
CA GLU A 323 15.46 8.47 9.57
C GLU A 323 15.35 6.95 9.29
N GLY A 324 16.22 6.13 9.91
CA GLY A 324 16.29 4.69 9.68
C GLY A 324 17.18 4.28 8.50
N GLY A 325 17.85 5.24 7.87
CA GLY A 325 18.70 5.04 6.70
C GLY A 325 20.13 4.59 7.02
N ARG A 326 21.08 5.10 6.23
CA ARG A 326 22.49 4.69 6.31
C ARG A 326 23.24 5.44 7.40
N HIS A 327 24.24 4.76 7.97
CA HIS A 327 25.24 5.39 8.85
C HIS A 327 26.48 5.85 8.08
N THR A 328 26.77 5.21 6.95
CA THR A 328 28.01 5.38 6.19
C THR A 328 27.72 5.75 4.74
N PRO A 329 28.65 6.46 4.09
CA PRO A 329 28.52 6.78 2.67
C PRO A 329 28.47 5.53 1.78
N PHE A 330 28.09 5.73 0.53
CA PHE A 330 28.26 4.74 -0.54
C PHE A 330 28.92 5.37 -1.77
N PHE A 331 29.42 4.52 -2.66
CA PHE A 331 30.21 4.88 -3.83
C PHE A 331 29.55 4.37 -5.12
N SER A 332 30.04 4.80 -6.27
CA SER A 332 29.69 4.17 -7.56
C SER A 332 29.93 2.66 -7.52
N GLY A 333 29.02 1.90 -8.15
CA GLY A 333 29.00 0.44 -8.10
C GLY A 333 28.20 -0.14 -6.93
N TYR A 334 27.64 0.71 -6.06
CA TYR A 334 26.72 0.29 -5.01
C TYR A 334 25.49 -0.42 -5.59
N ARG A 335 25.12 -1.57 -5.03
CA ARG A 335 24.07 -2.47 -5.54
C ARG A 335 22.92 -2.73 -4.56
N PRO A 336 22.04 -1.74 -4.31
CA PRO A 336 20.86 -1.94 -3.48
C PRO A 336 19.69 -2.59 -4.26
N GLN A 337 18.59 -2.81 -3.55
CA GLN A 337 17.30 -3.18 -4.14
C GLN A 337 16.46 -1.92 -4.38
N PHE A 338 15.84 -1.84 -5.55
CA PHE A 338 14.92 -0.77 -5.98
C PHE A 338 13.49 -1.29 -5.94
N TYR A 339 12.61 -0.52 -5.31
CA TYR A 339 11.19 -0.82 -5.18
C TYR A 339 10.42 0.13 -6.09
N ILE A 340 9.95 -0.39 -7.22
CA ILE A 340 9.24 0.36 -8.25
C ILE A 340 7.84 -0.25 -8.37
N ARG A 341 6.80 0.47 -7.91
CA ARG A 341 5.43 -0.10 -7.80
C ARG A 341 5.44 -1.40 -6.98
N THR A 342 5.10 -2.54 -7.61
CA THR A 342 5.09 -3.89 -7.01
C THR A 342 6.40 -4.65 -7.25
N THR A 343 7.33 -4.09 -8.02
CA THR A 343 8.62 -4.68 -8.39
C THR A 343 9.67 -4.43 -7.32
N ASP A 344 10.39 -5.47 -6.90
CA ASP A 344 11.68 -5.35 -6.23
C ASP A 344 12.80 -5.93 -7.09
N VAL A 345 13.78 -5.09 -7.44
CA VAL A 345 14.83 -5.44 -8.41
C VAL A 345 16.19 -4.88 -7.97
N THR A 346 17.25 -5.66 -8.15
CA THR A 346 18.61 -5.17 -7.87
C THR A 346 19.06 -4.23 -8.98
N GLY A 347 19.73 -3.14 -8.63
CA GLY A 347 20.34 -2.24 -9.60
C GLY A 347 21.71 -1.78 -9.16
N ALA A 348 22.53 -1.33 -10.10
CA ALA A 348 23.83 -0.70 -9.84
C ALA A 348 23.69 0.81 -9.96
N ILE A 349 24.24 1.54 -8.99
CA ILE A 349 24.27 3.01 -8.98
C ILE A 349 25.61 3.50 -9.55
N SER A 350 25.53 4.46 -10.46
CA SER A 350 26.68 5.23 -10.94
C SER A 350 26.50 6.70 -10.57
N LEU A 351 27.48 7.26 -9.85
CA LEU A 351 27.50 8.65 -9.45
C LEU A 351 27.98 9.55 -10.60
N PRO A 352 27.60 10.85 -10.61
CA PRO A 352 28.11 11.81 -11.58
C PRO A 352 29.64 11.91 -11.56
N ALA A 353 30.22 12.28 -12.70
CA ALA A 353 31.65 12.52 -12.80
C ALA A 353 32.10 13.58 -11.78
N GLY A 354 33.16 13.28 -11.02
CA GLY A 354 33.68 14.16 -9.97
C GLY A 354 33.05 13.96 -8.58
N MET A 355 32.01 13.12 -8.45
CA MET A 355 31.45 12.73 -7.16
C MET A 355 31.94 11.33 -6.78
N GLU A 356 32.81 11.26 -5.77
CA GLU A 356 33.37 9.97 -5.32
C GLU A 356 32.39 9.19 -4.43
N MET A 357 31.67 9.87 -3.54
CA MET A 357 30.79 9.26 -2.56
C MET A 357 29.54 10.11 -2.30
N VAL A 358 28.49 9.47 -1.80
CA VAL A 358 27.24 10.11 -1.36
C VAL A 358 27.07 9.90 0.13
N MET A 359 26.78 10.99 0.85
CA MET A 359 26.58 10.98 2.29
C MET A 359 25.09 10.79 2.65
N PRO A 360 24.78 10.14 3.79
CA PRO A 360 23.42 10.15 4.31
C PRO A 360 22.92 11.59 4.53
N GLY A 361 21.75 11.91 3.97
CA GLY A 361 21.14 13.25 3.97
C GLY A 361 21.28 14.02 2.65
N ASP A 362 22.06 13.52 1.69
CA ASP A 362 22.26 14.19 0.41
C ASP A 362 21.06 14.03 -0.53
N ASN A 363 20.86 15.05 -1.37
CA ASN A 363 20.03 14.98 -2.57
C ASN A 363 20.94 14.94 -3.79
N VAL A 364 20.95 13.82 -4.51
CA VAL A 364 21.90 13.55 -5.60
C VAL A 364 21.18 13.04 -6.85
N VAL A 365 21.62 13.50 -8.02
CA VAL A 365 21.26 12.89 -9.30
C VAL A 365 22.20 11.71 -9.54
N MET A 366 21.67 10.54 -9.83
CA MET A 366 22.48 9.35 -10.13
C MET A 366 21.89 8.55 -11.30
N THR A 367 22.75 7.81 -11.99
CA THR A 367 22.32 6.83 -13.00
C THR A 367 22.15 5.47 -12.34
N ILE A 368 21.03 4.81 -12.64
CA ILE A 368 20.68 3.48 -12.12
C ILE A 368 20.58 2.53 -13.30
N GLU A 369 21.16 1.34 -13.15
CA GLU A 369 21.08 0.24 -14.11
C GLU A 369 20.55 -1.01 -13.41
N LEU A 370 19.32 -1.41 -13.74
CA LEU A 370 18.63 -2.57 -13.19
C LEU A 370 19.12 -3.87 -13.86
N ILE A 371 19.14 -4.97 -13.10
CA ILE A 371 19.56 -6.28 -13.63
C ILE A 371 18.57 -6.88 -14.64
N VAL A 372 17.29 -6.49 -14.56
CA VAL A 372 16.20 -6.89 -15.45
C VAL A 372 15.39 -5.66 -15.84
N PRO A 373 14.73 -5.65 -17.01
CA PRO A 373 14.02 -4.46 -17.47
C PRO A 373 12.67 -4.34 -16.73
N VAL A 374 12.31 -3.13 -16.34
CA VAL A 374 11.10 -2.85 -15.55
C VAL A 374 10.27 -1.77 -16.23
N ALA A 375 8.94 -1.82 -16.08
CA ALA A 375 8.05 -0.81 -16.64
C ALA A 375 8.23 0.53 -15.91
N ILE A 376 9.01 1.44 -16.51
CA ILE A 376 9.42 2.72 -15.93
C ILE A 376 9.03 3.86 -16.87
N GLU A 377 8.66 5.00 -16.29
CA GLU A 377 8.39 6.25 -17.01
C GLU A 377 8.97 7.43 -16.22
N GLU A 378 9.18 8.56 -16.90
CA GLU A 378 9.64 9.79 -16.25
C GLU A 378 8.62 10.27 -15.21
N GLY A 379 9.11 10.75 -14.06
CA GLY A 379 8.29 11.14 -12.92
C GLY A 379 7.91 9.97 -11.99
N LEU A 380 8.20 8.72 -12.36
CA LEU A 380 7.92 7.57 -11.50
C LEU A 380 8.79 7.60 -10.24
N ARG A 381 8.18 7.45 -9.07
CA ARG A 381 8.90 7.37 -7.79
C ARG A 381 9.25 5.93 -7.43
N PHE A 382 10.30 5.79 -6.64
CA PHE A 382 10.77 4.50 -6.14
C PHE A 382 11.48 4.65 -4.79
N ALA A 383 11.59 3.55 -4.05
CA ALA A 383 12.38 3.47 -2.84
C ALA A 383 13.63 2.61 -3.06
N ILE A 384 14.71 2.91 -2.33
CA ILE A 384 15.96 2.15 -2.36
C ILE A 384 16.14 1.50 -0.99
N ARG A 385 16.40 0.19 -0.96
CA ARG A 385 16.61 -0.57 0.27
C ARG A 385 17.83 -1.46 0.23
N GLU A 386 18.46 -1.64 1.38
CA GLU A 386 19.60 -2.54 1.59
C GLU A 386 19.54 -3.07 3.03
N GLY A 387 19.88 -4.36 3.22
CA GLY A 387 19.98 -4.94 4.57
C GLY A 387 18.70 -4.83 5.41
N GLY A 388 17.53 -4.83 4.76
CA GLY A 388 16.23 -4.67 5.43
C GLY A 388 15.86 -3.22 5.80
N ARG A 389 16.66 -2.22 5.43
CA ARG A 389 16.41 -0.81 5.73
C ARG A 389 16.14 0.01 4.49
N THR A 390 15.31 1.04 4.62
CA THR A 390 15.13 2.06 3.56
C THR A 390 16.29 3.03 3.59
N VAL A 391 17.07 3.08 2.51
CA VAL A 391 18.31 3.88 2.44
C VAL A 391 18.18 5.10 1.54
N GLY A 392 17.19 5.12 0.65
CA GLY A 392 16.95 6.24 -0.25
C GLY A 392 15.54 6.27 -0.80
N ALA A 393 15.14 7.43 -1.29
CA ALA A 393 13.90 7.62 -2.03
C ALA A 393 14.17 8.47 -3.27
N GLY A 394 13.64 8.05 -4.40
CA GLY A 394 13.98 8.64 -5.70
C GLY A 394 12.78 8.89 -6.59
N VAL A 395 13.01 9.74 -7.59
CA VAL A 395 12.11 9.98 -8.71
C VAL A 395 12.90 9.86 -10.01
N VAL A 396 12.39 9.10 -10.96
CA VAL A 396 12.95 8.94 -12.30
C VAL A 396 12.85 10.28 -13.02
N THR A 397 13.98 10.81 -13.47
CA THR A 397 14.05 12.09 -14.17
C THR A 397 14.20 11.93 -15.67
N LYS A 398 14.82 10.83 -16.11
CA LYS A 398 15.08 10.57 -17.52
C LYS A 398 15.33 9.10 -17.80
N ILE A 399 14.77 8.59 -18.91
CA ILE A 399 15.07 7.25 -19.43
C ILE A 399 16.28 7.29 -20.37
N LEU A 400 17.18 6.31 -20.27
CA LEU A 400 18.45 6.32 -20.99
C LEU A 400 18.60 5.24 -22.08
N ASP A 401 17.67 4.28 -22.17
CA ASP A 401 17.71 3.14 -23.10
C ASP A 401 16.45 2.98 -23.96
#